data_AF-A0A6P1IBL4-F1
#
_entry.id   AF-A0A6P1IBL4-F1
#
_cell.length_a   1.000
_cell.length_b   1.000
_cell.length_c   1.000
_cell.angle_alpha   90.00
_cell.angle_beta   90.00
_cell.angle_gamma   90.00
#
_symmetry.space_group_name_H-M   'P 1'
#
loop_
_entity.id
_entity.type
_entity.pdbx_description
1 polymer ?
#
loop_
_entity_poly.entity_id
_entity_poly.type
_entity_poly.pdbx_seq_one_letter_code
_entity_poly.pdbx_strand_id
1 'polypeptide(L)' 'MSIDHPVHTDDERDAFQLHETGLTWSQVAHEIGCTEAAAQAFAAAYRQRTDTAAAETQISLF' A
#
# COMPACT_ATOMS: atom_id res chain seq x y z
N MET A 1 -15.08 -15.14 -17.09
CA MET A 1 -15.21 -13.99 -16.17
C MET A 1 -13.82 -13.40 -16.01
N SER A 2 -13.52 -12.35 -16.78
CA SER A 2 -12.26 -11.62 -16.63
C SER A 2 -12.45 -10.65 -15.49
N ILE A 3 -12.02 -11.03 -14.30
CA ILE A 3 -11.93 -10.09 -13.19
C ILE A 3 -10.66 -9.28 -13.48
N ASP A 4 -10.89 -8.11 -14.08
CA ASP A 4 -9.96 -6.99 -14.09
C ASP A 4 -9.78 -6.60 -12.63
N HIS A 5 -8.88 -7.32 -11.95
CA HIS A 5 -8.50 -6.98 -10.59
C HIS A 5 -7.81 -5.62 -10.68
N PRO A 6 -8.17 -4.63 -9.85
CA PRO A 6 -7.30 -3.48 -9.64
C PRO A 6 -6.07 -3.96 -8.86
N VAL A 7 -5.20 -4.73 -9.54
CA VAL A 7 -4.02 -5.44 -8.97
C VAL A 7 -3.17 -4.47 -8.16
N HIS A 8 -3.01 -3.25 -8.65
CA HIS A 8 -2.17 -2.24 -8.01
C HIS A 8 -2.61 -1.85 -6.60
N THR A 9 -3.91 -1.74 -6.29
CA THR A 9 -4.35 -1.26 -4.97
C THR A 9 -4.27 -2.36 -3.91
N ASP A 10 -4.39 -3.62 -4.34
CA ASP A 10 -4.19 -4.75 -3.44
C ASP A 10 -2.69 -4.91 -3.13
N ASP A 11 -1.82 -4.83 -4.14
CA ASP A 11 -0.36 -4.86 -3.97
C ASP A 11 0.15 -3.72 -3.07
N GLU A 12 -0.41 -2.52 -3.19
CA GLU A 12 -0.06 -1.37 -2.36
C GLU A 12 -0.38 -1.58 -0.89
N ARG A 13 -1.57 -2.12 -0.62
CA ARG A 13 -2.02 -2.42 0.73
C ARG A 13 -1.26 -3.62 1.30
N ASP A 14 -1.04 -4.67 0.50
CA ASP A 14 -0.28 -5.86 0.92
C ASP A 14 1.15 -5.47 1.25
N ALA A 15 1.79 -4.62 0.44
CA ALA A 15 3.14 -4.13 0.70
C ALA A 15 3.25 -3.39 2.03
N PHE A 16 2.29 -2.49 2.30
CA PHE A 16 2.23 -1.75 3.55
C PHE A 16 1.96 -2.68 4.74
N GLN A 17 1.02 -3.61 4.60
CA GLN A 17 0.61 -4.50 5.68
C GLN A 17 1.71 -5.53 6.02
N LEU A 18 2.40 -6.09 5.02
CA LEU A 18 3.55 -6.97 5.23
C LEU A 18 4.69 -6.23 5.94
N HIS A 19 4.95 -4.96 5.60
CA HIS A 19 5.93 -4.16 6.33
C HIS A 19 5.55 -3.95 7.80
N GLU A 20 4.27 -3.67 8.09
CA GLU A 20 3.76 -3.52 9.47
C GLU A 20 3.89 -4.82 10.29
N THR A 21 3.88 -5.99 9.64
CA THR A 21 4.17 -7.27 10.34
C THR A 21 5.66 -7.47 10.67
N GLY A 22 6.53 -6.55 10.23
CA GLY A 22 7.97 -6.55 10.50
C GLY A 22 8.83 -7.08 9.37
N LEU A 23 8.26 -7.34 8.18
CA LEU A 23 9.05 -7.73 7.01
C LEU A 23 9.87 -6.56 6.48
N THR A 24 11.05 -6.87 5.94
CA THR A 24 11.86 -5.88 5.22
C THR A 24 11.30 -5.64 3.82
N TRP A 25 11.54 -4.45 3.26
CA TRP A 25 11.11 -4.11 1.90
C TRP A 25 11.58 -5.11 0.84
N SER A 26 12.74 -5.75 1.04
CA SER A 26 13.26 -6.81 0.17
C SER A 26 12.39 -8.06 0.17
N GLN A 27 11.88 -8.46 1.34
CA GLN A 27 11.00 -9.62 1.46
C GLN A 27 9.62 -9.29 0.89
N VAL A 28 9.07 -8.12 1.24
CA VAL A 28 7.80 -7.62 0.69
C VAL A 28 7.84 -7.58 -0.85
N ALA A 29 8.92 -7.05 -1.42
CA ALA A 29 9.10 -7.00 -2.86
C ALA A 29 9.18 -8.40 -3.49
N HIS A 30 9.82 -9.35 -2.81
CA HIS A 30 9.89 -10.74 -3.26
C HIS A 30 8.51 -11.42 -3.27
N GLU A 31 7.70 -11.20 -2.22
CA GLU A 31 6.35 -11.78 -2.11
C GLU A 31 5.39 -11.21 -3.16
N ILE A 32 5.50 -9.92 -3.47
CA ILE A 32 4.67 -9.23 -4.48
C ILE A 32 5.22 -9.43 -5.91
N GLY A 33 6.45 -9.93 -6.04
CA GLY A 33 7.13 -10.04 -7.34
C GLY A 33 7.53 -8.69 -7.92
N CYS A 34 7.77 -7.68 -7.08
CA CYS A 34 8.21 -6.35 -7.48
C CYS A 34 9.64 -6.05 -7.00
N THR A 35 10.13 -4.83 -7.23
CA THR A 35 11.42 -4.37 -6.71
C THR A 35 11.25 -3.66 -5.38
N GLU A 36 12.29 -3.61 -4.55
CA GLU A 36 12.27 -2.90 -3.27
C GLU A 36 11.84 -1.44 -3.40
N ALA A 37 12.31 -0.77 -4.45
CA ALA A 37 11.92 0.60 -4.76
C ALA A 37 10.43 0.71 -5.10
N ALA A 38 9.87 -0.27 -5.79
CA ALA A 38 8.43 -0.32 -6.07
C ALA A 38 7.62 -0.57 -4.80
N ALA A 39 8.01 -1.54 -3.97
CA ALA A 39 7.35 -1.82 -2.68
C ALA A 39 7.33 -0.58 -1.76
N GLN A 40 8.43 0.16 -1.71
CA GLN A 40 8.50 1.40 -0.94
C GLN A 40 7.60 2.50 -1.52
N ALA A 41 7.58 2.66 -2.85
CA ALA A 41 6.71 3.63 -3.52
C ALA A 41 5.23 3.30 -3.30
N PHE A 42 4.87 2.03 -3.35
CA PHE A 42 3.52 1.53 -3.10
C PHE A 42 3.05 1.79 -1.67
N ALA A 43 3.88 1.46 -0.67
CA ALA A 43 3.57 1.77 0.72
C ALA A 43 3.46 3.28 0.97
N ALA A 44 4.29 4.11 0.32
CA ALA A 44 4.21 5.57 0.41
C ALA A 44 2.91 6.11 -0.21
N ALA A 45 2.50 5.59 -1.38
CA ALA A 45 1.26 5.95 -2.03
C ALA A 45 0.03 5.55 -1.18
N TYR A 46 0.04 4.34 -0.60
CA TYR A 46 -1.00 3.89 0.32
C TYR A 46 -1.14 4.80 1.54
N ARG A 47 -0.01 5.14 2.17
CA ARG A 47 0.02 6.09 3.30
C ARG A 47 -0.51 7.46 2.92
N GLN A 48 -0.13 7.99 1.75
CA GLN A 48 -0.57 9.31 1.30
C GLN A 48 -2.09 9.36 1.08
N ARG A 49 -2.68 8.29 0.51
CA ARG A 49 -4.13 8.17 0.34
C ARG A 49 -4.84 8.03 1.68
N THR A 50 -4.28 7.26 2.61
CA THR A 50 -4.82 7.06 3.96
C THR A 50 -4.75 8.34 4.78
N ASP A 51 -3.63 9.07 4.72
CA ASP A 51 -3.45 10.36 5.39
C ASP A 51 -4.40 11.42 4.83
N THR A 52 -4.55 11.48 3.51
CA THR A 52 -5.54 12.36 2.85
C THR A 52 -6.96 12.02 3.30
N ALA A 53 -7.34 10.73 3.25
CA ALA A 53 -8.67 10.29 3.66
C ALA A 53 -8.92 10.53 5.16
N ALA A 54 -7.91 10.34 6.01
CA ALA A 54 -7.96 10.64 7.43
C ALA A 54 -8.09 12.16 7.68
N ALA A 55 -7.36 12.98 6.93
CA ALA A 55 -7.44 14.43 7.01
C ALA A 55 -8.82 14.95 6.57
N GLU A 56 -9.39 14.44 5.48
CA GLU A 56 -10.75 14.76 5.04
C GLU A 56 -11.82 14.33 6.06
N THR A 57 -11.63 13.15 6.66
CA THR A 57 -12.51 12.66 7.75
C THR A 57 -12.42 13.54 8.99
N GLN A 58 -11.21 14.02 9.33
CA GLN A 58 -11.00 14.88 10.50
C GLN A 58 -11.55 16.29 10.30
N ILE A 59 -11.53 16.83 9.08
CA ILE A 59 -12.12 18.14 8.75
C ILE A 59 -13.65 18.09 8.84
N SER A 60 -14.27 16.97 8.49
CA SER A 60 -15.73 16.80 8.52
C SER A 60 -16.32 16.59 9.93
N LEU A 61 -15.46 16.45 10.94
CA LEU A 61 -15.83 16.23 12.34
C LEU A 61 -15.95 17.53 13.16
N PHE A 62 -15.71 18.69 12.55
CA PHE A 62 -15.83 20.02 13.17
C PHE A 62 -16.93 20.87 12.54
#